data_AF-A0A9E3SC81-F1
#
_entry.id   AF-A0A9E3SC81-F1
#
_cell.length_a   1.000
_cell.length_b   1.000
_cell.length_c   1.000
_cell.angle_alpha   90.00
_cell.angle_beta   90.00
_cell.angle_gamma   90.00
#
_symmetry.space_group_name_H-M   'P 1'
#
loop_
_entity.id
_entity.type
_entity.pdbx_description
1 polymer ?
#
loop_
_entity_poly.entity_id
_entity_poly.type
_entity_poly.pdbx_seq_one_letter_code
_entity_poly.pdbx_strand_id
1 'polypeptide(L)'
;MNNISIDSFGPIYKADITFGDLTLLVGPQASGKSLLLQLLKLIIDKKHIRKTLEQYGFIWGSETDSILNRYFGEGMASVWNDSTGVIWNEKPILKSFFLPKQRENYKEASEQLFYIPAQRVICLQNGWPRFFTDYEDSVPYVLRHFSETLRLLMESSHSK
;
A
#
# COMPACT_ATOMS: atom_id res chain seq x y z
N MET A 1 -3.11 -21.09 -5.64
CA MET A 1 -1.92 -20.35 -5.17
C MET A 1 -1.97 -18.96 -5.77
N ASN A 2 -1.55 -17.93 -5.02
CA ASN A 2 -1.47 -16.58 -5.54
C ASN A 2 -0.09 -16.36 -6.18
N ASN A 3 -0.04 -15.68 -7.33
CA ASN A 3 1.21 -15.35 -8.00
C ASN A 3 1.26 -13.88 -8.45
N ILE A 4 2.46 -13.31 -8.41
CA ILE A 4 2.75 -11.99 -8.94
C ILE A 4 3.97 -12.05 -9.84
N SER A 5 3.84 -11.49 -11.05
CA SER A 5 4.96 -11.27 -11.96
C SER A 5 5.09 -9.78 -12.22
N ILE A 6 6.31 -9.25 -12.13
CA ILE A 6 6.63 -7.83 -12.23
C ILE A 6 7.84 -7.66 -13.14
N ASP A 7 7.77 -6.71 -14.06
CA ASP A 7 8.87 -6.25 -14.89
C ASP A 7 8.99 -4.73 -14.75
N SER A 8 10.22 -4.22 -14.59
CA SER A 8 10.56 -2.78 -14.58
C SER A 8 9.71 -1.91 -13.63
N PHE A 9 9.61 -2.28 -12.35
CA PHE A 9 8.90 -1.51 -11.32
C PHE A 9 9.87 -0.97 -10.25
N GLY A 10 10.16 0.33 -10.31
CA GLY A 10 11.19 0.96 -9.48
C GLY A 10 12.53 0.20 -9.58
N PRO A 11 13.14 -0.26 -8.47
CA PRO A 11 14.39 -1.02 -8.50
C PRO A 11 14.21 -2.51 -8.92
N ILE A 12 12.98 -2.97 -9.15
CA ILE A 12 12.70 -4.36 -9.53
C ILE A 12 12.79 -4.48 -11.05
N TYR A 13 13.88 -5.07 -11.54
CA TYR A 13 14.03 -5.38 -12.97
C TYR A 13 13.05 -6.47 -13.40
N LYS A 14 13.04 -7.59 -12.67
CA LYS A 14 12.14 -8.72 -12.88
C LYS A 14 11.87 -9.45 -11.58
N ALA A 15 10.63 -9.84 -11.34
CA ALA A 15 10.24 -10.73 -10.25
C ALA A 15 9.12 -11.65 -10.73
N ASP A 16 9.21 -12.93 -10.38
CA ASP A 16 8.13 -13.90 -10.60
C ASP A 16 8.01 -14.74 -9.34
N ILE A 17 6.94 -14.54 -8.59
CA ILE A 17 6.79 -15.05 -7.23
C ILE A 17 5.46 -15.77 -7.12
N THR A 18 5.54 -17.04 -6.70
CA THR A 18 4.38 -17.81 -6.26
C THR A 18 4.39 -17.85 -4.74
N PHE A 19 3.34 -17.31 -4.13
CA PHE A 19 3.22 -17.24 -2.67
C PHE A 19 2.76 -18.58 -2.10
N GLY A 20 3.51 -19.09 -1.13
CA GLY A 20 3.08 -20.17 -0.23
C GLY A 20 2.59 -19.62 1.12
N ASP A 21 2.32 -20.52 2.07
CA ASP A 21 1.85 -20.15 3.41
C ASP A 21 2.84 -19.26 4.16
N LEU A 22 4.14 -19.49 3.95
CA LEU A 22 5.22 -18.61 4.37
C LEU A 22 6.15 -18.36 3.19
N THR A 23 6.30 -17.08 2.83
CA THR A 23 7.22 -16.65 1.77
C THR A 23 8.20 -15.65 2.37
N LEU A 24 9.50 -15.98 2.33
CA LEU A 24 10.55 -15.10 2.84
C LEU A 24 11.28 -14.41 1.69
N LEU A 25 11.27 -13.08 1.67
CA LEU A 25 11.99 -12.27 0.70
C LEU A 25 13.31 -11.78 1.31
N VAL A 26 14.45 -12.29 0.83
CA VAL A 26 15.79 -11.90 1.28
C VAL A 26 16.55 -11.23 0.15
N GLY A 27 17.28 -10.17 0.47
CA GLY A 27 18.14 -9.49 -0.50
C GLY A 27 18.72 -8.19 0.05
N PRO A 28 19.61 -7.51 -0.70
CA PRO A 28 20.26 -6.27 -0.28
C PRO A 28 19.29 -5.14 0.11
N GLN A 29 19.77 -4.13 0.84
CA GLN A 29 18.97 -2.93 1.10
C GLN A 29 18.56 -2.26 -0.22
N ALA A 30 17.39 -1.62 -0.22
CA ALA A 30 16.83 -0.93 -1.38
C ALA A 30 16.56 -1.81 -2.63
N SER A 31 16.61 -3.13 -2.50
CA SER A 31 16.34 -4.08 -3.59
C SER A 31 14.86 -4.20 -3.99
N GLY A 32 13.98 -3.30 -3.55
CA GLY A 32 12.55 -3.30 -3.91
C GLY A 32 11.62 -4.21 -3.10
N LYS A 33 12.11 -4.99 -2.12
CA LYS A 33 11.26 -5.90 -1.30
C LYS A 33 10.04 -5.20 -0.70
N SER A 34 10.24 -4.08 -0.01
CA SER A 34 9.14 -3.31 0.60
C SER A 34 8.21 -2.70 -0.45
N LEU A 35 8.75 -2.34 -1.61
CA LEU A 35 7.95 -1.75 -2.70
C LEU A 35 7.06 -2.81 -3.36
N LEU A 36 7.57 -4.04 -3.53
CA LEU A 36 6.80 -5.20 -4.00
C LEU A 36 5.61 -5.49 -3.07
N LEU A 37 5.86 -5.56 -1.76
CA LEU A 37 4.80 -5.85 -0.79
C LEU A 37 3.77 -4.70 -0.70
N GLN A 38 4.21 -3.45 -0.86
CA GLN A 38 3.29 -2.31 -0.97
C GLN A 38 2.46 -2.38 -2.26
N LEU A 39 3.06 -2.70 -3.40
CA LEU A 39 2.31 -2.90 -4.64
C LEU A 39 1.25 -4.01 -4.48
N LEU A 40 1.62 -5.13 -3.86
CA LEU A 40 0.69 -6.22 -3.58
C LEU A 40 -0.49 -5.75 -2.71
N LYS A 41 -0.21 -5.00 -1.64
CA LYS A 41 -1.22 -4.36 -0.79
C LYS A 41 -2.13 -3.42 -1.57
N LEU A 42 -1.58 -2.59 -2.46
CA LEU A 42 -2.36 -1.68 -3.29
C LEU A 42 -3.30 -2.43 -4.26
N ILE A 43 -2.82 -3.49 -4.89
CA ILE A 43 -3.60 -4.30 -5.84
C ILE A 43 -4.78 -4.96 -5.13
N ILE A 44 -4.51 -5.60 -3.98
CA ILE A 44 -5.51 -6.35 -3.21
C ILE A 44 -6.53 -5.40 -2.58
N ASP A 45 -6.06 -4.34 -1.92
CA ASP A 45 -6.90 -3.51 -1.06
C ASP A 45 -7.27 -2.15 -1.64
N LYS A 46 -7.12 -1.92 -2.95
CA LYS A 46 -7.41 -0.63 -3.62
C LYS A 46 -8.67 0.06 -3.07
N LYS A 47 -9.80 -0.66 -2.98
CA LYS A 47 -11.07 -0.09 -2.53
C LYS A 47 -11.07 0.27 -1.04
N HIS A 48 -10.49 -0.58 -0.21
CA HIS A 48 -10.35 -0.32 1.22
C HIS A 48 -9.41 0.87 1.46
N ILE A 49 -8.26 0.91 0.77
CA ILE A 49 -7.31 2.02 0.83
C ILE A 49 -7.98 3.34 0.47
N ARG A 50 -8.74 3.35 -0.64
CA ARG A 50 -9.55 4.52 -1.03
C ARG A 50 -10.52 4.94 0.07
N LYS A 51 -11.29 3.99 0.61
CA LYS A 51 -12.23 4.25 1.72
C LYS A 51 -11.52 4.88 2.91
N THR A 52 -10.41 4.31 3.36
CA THR A 52 -9.64 4.82 4.50
C THR A 52 -9.13 6.23 4.23
N LEU A 53 -8.52 6.48 3.06
CA LEU A 53 -8.02 7.80 2.70
C LEU A 53 -9.14 8.85 2.73
N GLU A 54 -10.29 8.56 2.12
CA GLU A 54 -11.43 9.47 2.11
C GLU A 54 -12.04 9.68 3.52
N GLN A 55 -12.02 8.66 4.39
CA GLN A 55 -12.44 8.79 5.80
C GLN A 55 -11.58 9.78 6.58
N TYR A 56 -10.28 9.84 6.29
CA TYR A 56 -9.35 10.81 6.89
C TYR A 56 -9.24 12.13 6.11
N GLY A 57 -10.16 12.39 5.18
CA GLY A 57 -10.24 13.66 4.45
C GLY A 57 -9.31 13.76 3.22
N PHE A 58 -8.63 12.70 2.83
CA PHE A 58 -7.82 12.69 1.61
C PHE A 58 -8.66 12.34 0.38
N ILE A 59 -8.48 13.09 -0.71
CA ILE A 59 -9.15 12.81 -1.98
C ILE A 59 -8.38 11.69 -2.70
N TRP A 60 -9.04 10.60 -3.11
CA TRP A 60 -8.37 9.53 -3.89
C TRP A 60 -7.78 10.07 -5.20
N GLY A 61 -8.60 10.81 -5.95
CA GLY A 61 -8.21 11.46 -7.20
C GLY A 61 -8.70 10.74 -8.46
N SER A 62 -8.50 11.38 -9.60
CA SER A 62 -8.84 10.88 -10.94
C SER A 62 -7.62 10.69 -11.84
N GLU A 63 -6.42 10.91 -11.31
CA GLU A 63 -5.15 10.79 -12.02
C GLU A 63 -4.28 9.73 -11.34
N THR A 64 -3.69 8.84 -12.13
CA THR A 64 -2.94 7.70 -11.59
C THR A 64 -1.72 8.12 -10.79
N ASP A 65 -0.97 9.14 -11.24
CA ASP A 65 0.23 9.60 -10.53
C ASP A 65 -0.09 10.20 -9.18
N SER A 66 -1.16 10.99 -9.08
CA SER A 66 -1.61 11.52 -7.78
C SER A 66 -2.02 10.39 -6.82
N ILE A 67 -2.67 9.34 -7.32
CA ILE A 67 -3.04 8.16 -6.52
C ILE A 67 -1.79 7.43 -6.03
N LEU A 68 -0.82 7.20 -6.92
CA LEU A 68 0.42 6.52 -6.58
C LEU A 68 1.28 7.32 -5.59
N ASN A 69 1.40 8.64 -5.77
CA ASN A 69 2.07 9.52 -4.81
C ASN A 69 1.39 9.48 -3.44
N ARG A 70 0.05 9.51 -3.39
CA ARG A 70 -0.69 9.43 -2.12
C ARG A 70 -0.51 8.09 -1.42
N TYR A 71 -0.30 7.02 -2.18
CA TYR A 71 -0.12 5.67 -1.63
C TYR A 71 1.32 5.38 -1.23
N PHE A 72 2.28 5.57 -2.14
CA PHE A 72 3.70 5.24 -1.94
C PHE A 72 4.49 6.36 -1.26
N GLY A 73 3.93 7.56 -1.15
CA GLY A 73 4.62 8.76 -0.71
C GLY A 73 4.85 9.73 -1.87
N GLU A 74 4.84 11.03 -1.57
CA GLU A 74 5.08 12.09 -2.54
C GLU A 74 6.36 11.84 -3.38
N GLY A 75 6.27 12.06 -4.69
CA GLY A 75 7.37 11.85 -5.65
C GLY A 75 7.56 10.40 -6.12
N MET A 76 6.83 9.44 -5.56
CA MET A 76 7.03 8.02 -5.84
C MET A 76 6.23 7.48 -7.03
N ALA A 77 5.39 8.27 -7.70
CA ALA A 77 4.63 7.82 -8.87
C ALA A 77 5.52 7.29 -10.01
N SER A 78 6.75 7.79 -10.11
CA SER A 78 7.75 7.39 -11.12
C SER A 78 8.21 5.93 -11.00
N VAL A 79 7.96 5.25 -9.87
CA VAL A 79 8.23 3.81 -9.73
C VAL A 79 7.42 2.97 -10.70
N TRP A 80 6.26 3.49 -11.14
CA TRP A 80 5.45 2.91 -12.22
C TRP A 80 5.57 3.76 -13.47
N ASN A 81 6.32 3.26 -14.46
CA ASN A 81 6.54 3.91 -15.75
C ASN A 81 5.96 3.09 -16.91
N ASP A 82 6.15 3.55 -18.15
CA ASP A 82 5.56 2.93 -19.35
C ASP A 82 6.11 1.54 -19.66
N SER A 83 7.29 1.19 -19.13
CA SER A 83 7.88 -0.15 -19.26
C SER A 83 7.45 -1.11 -18.14
N THR A 84 6.72 -0.62 -17.13
CA THR A 84 6.28 -1.44 -16.00
C THR A 84 5.21 -2.45 -16.42
N GLY A 85 5.53 -3.73 -16.29
CA GLY A 85 4.60 -4.84 -16.44
C GLY A 85 4.24 -5.43 -15.07
N VAL A 86 2.95 -5.63 -14.79
CA VAL A 86 2.49 -6.29 -13.57
C VAL A 86 1.37 -7.26 -13.92
N ILE A 87 1.51 -8.51 -13.47
CA ILE A 87 0.50 -9.57 -13.58
C ILE A 87 0.23 -10.08 -12.17
N TRP A 88 -1.04 -10.08 -11.77
CA TRP A 88 -1.50 -10.63 -10.49
C TRP A 88 -2.55 -11.71 -10.76
N ASN A 89 -2.29 -12.96 -10.33
CA ASN A 89 -3.20 -14.08 -10.56
C ASN A 89 -3.66 -14.16 -12.03
N GLU A 90 -2.68 -14.17 -12.93
CA GLU A 90 -2.86 -14.22 -14.40
C GLU A 90 -3.57 -13.01 -15.02
N LYS A 91 -3.92 -11.99 -14.23
CA LYS A 91 -4.58 -10.78 -14.70
C LYS A 91 -3.57 -9.63 -14.83
N PRO A 92 -3.47 -8.99 -16.01
CA PRO A 92 -2.62 -7.81 -16.16
C PRO A 92 -3.20 -6.65 -15.32
N ILE A 93 -2.34 -6.03 -14.53
CA ILE A 93 -2.65 -4.81 -13.77
C ILE A 93 -2.05 -3.64 -14.52
N LEU A 94 -2.90 -2.89 -15.22
CA LEU A 94 -2.52 -1.63 -15.84
C LEU A 94 -2.49 -0.52 -14.79
N LYS A 95 -1.69 0.53 -15.00
CA LYS A 95 -1.67 1.71 -14.12
C LYS A 95 -3.07 2.33 -13.93
N SER A 96 -3.90 2.29 -14.96
CA SER A 96 -5.30 2.74 -14.94
C SER A 96 -6.22 1.92 -14.04
N PHE A 97 -5.80 0.73 -13.59
CA PHE A 97 -6.54 -0.09 -12.63
C PHE A 97 -6.86 0.67 -11.34
N PHE A 98 -5.99 1.60 -10.93
CA PHE A 98 -6.14 2.37 -9.69
C PHE A 98 -7.15 3.53 -9.82
N LEU A 99 -7.56 3.90 -11.03
CA LEU A 99 -8.57 4.93 -11.22
C LEU A 99 -9.94 4.50 -10.65
N PRO A 100 -10.71 5.43 -10.07
CA PRO A 100 -12.06 5.14 -9.60
C PRO A 100 -12.94 4.69 -10.78
N LYS A 101 -13.74 3.64 -10.58
CA LYS A 101 -14.72 3.19 -11.57
C LYS A 101 -16.10 3.81 -11.29
N GLN A 102 -16.90 4.05 -12.33
CA GLN A 102 -18.29 4.47 -12.14
C GLN A 102 -19.04 3.43 -11.31
N ARG A 103 -19.83 3.91 -10.33
CA ARG A 103 -20.63 3.07 -9.41
C ARG A 103 -19.81 2.03 -8.62
N GLU A 104 -18.52 2.28 -8.40
CA GLU A 104 -17.68 1.42 -7.56
C GLU A 104 -18.16 1.47 -6.10
N ASN A 105 -18.65 0.36 -5.57
CA ASN A 105 -18.99 0.24 -4.14
C ASN A 105 -17.70 0.03 -3.32
N TYR A 106 -17.03 1.12 -2.96
CA TYR A 106 -15.81 1.11 -2.14
C TYR A 106 -16.11 1.32 -0.64
N LYS A 107 -17.27 1.87 -0.28
CA LYS A 107 -17.63 2.19 1.12
C LYS A 107 -17.81 0.93 1.99
N GLU A 108 -18.22 -0.18 1.38
CA GLU A 108 -18.35 -1.48 2.04
C GLU A 108 -17.08 -2.32 1.97
N ALA A 109 -15.99 -1.83 1.37
CA ALA A 109 -14.75 -2.57 1.29
C ALA A 109 -14.16 -2.80 2.69
N SER A 110 -13.76 -4.04 2.94
CA SER A 110 -12.97 -4.49 4.08
C SER A 110 -11.51 -4.72 3.66
N GLU A 111 -10.60 -4.64 4.63
CA GLU A 111 -9.19 -4.98 4.43
C GLU A 111 -9.04 -6.50 4.23
N GLN A 112 -8.24 -6.89 3.24
CA GLN A 112 -7.93 -8.30 2.94
C GLN A 112 -6.46 -8.65 3.23
N LEU A 113 -5.53 -7.70 3.10
CA LEU A 113 -4.10 -7.93 3.37
C LEU A 113 -3.61 -7.02 4.50
N PHE A 114 -3.41 -7.56 5.70
CA PHE A 114 -2.77 -6.80 6.78
C PHE A 114 -1.28 -6.58 6.47
N TYR A 115 -0.83 -5.33 6.51
CA TYR A 115 0.54 -4.96 6.15
C TYR A 115 1.31 -4.41 7.35
N ILE A 116 2.47 -5.01 7.63
CA ILE A 116 3.38 -4.60 8.69
C ILE A 116 4.62 -3.95 8.04
N PRO A 117 4.83 -2.63 8.16
CA PRO A 117 5.96 -1.96 7.53
C PRO A 117 7.31 -2.37 8.14
N ALA A 118 8.39 -2.15 7.40
CA ALA A 118 9.75 -2.39 7.92
C ALA A 118 10.16 -1.33 8.95
N GLN A 119 9.80 -0.06 8.72
CA GLN A 119 10.20 1.09 9.53
C GLN A 119 9.17 1.44 10.63
N ARG A 120 8.72 0.44 11.40
CA ARG A 120 7.64 0.61 12.41
C ARG A 120 7.95 1.55 13.56
N VAL A 121 9.23 1.72 13.88
CA VAL A 121 9.65 2.61 14.98
C VAL A 121 9.18 4.05 14.73
N ILE A 122 9.09 4.48 13.47
CA ILE A 122 8.64 5.83 13.06
C ILE A 122 7.14 6.04 13.40
N CYS A 123 6.39 4.97 13.61
CA CYS A 123 4.97 5.08 13.94
C CYS A 123 4.73 5.64 15.35
N LEU A 124 5.74 5.58 16.23
CA LEU A 124 5.63 5.98 17.62
C LEU A 124 6.23 7.38 17.82
N GLN A 125 5.43 8.28 18.37
CA GLN A 125 5.86 9.59 18.86
C GLN A 125 5.68 9.61 20.38
N ASN A 126 6.76 9.79 21.12
CA ASN A 126 6.76 9.77 22.59
C ASN A 126 6.13 8.49 23.18
N GLY A 127 6.35 7.34 22.53
CA GLY A 127 5.80 6.05 22.97
C GLY A 127 4.35 5.77 22.58
N TRP A 128 3.67 6.71 21.89
CA TRP A 128 2.30 6.54 21.43
C TRP A 128 2.21 6.54 19.89
N PRO A 129 1.34 5.74 19.26
CA PRO A 129 1.15 5.78 17.82
C PRO A 129 0.60 7.13 17.34
N ARG A 130 1.17 7.68 16.27
CA ARG A 130 0.68 8.94 15.66
C ARG A 130 -0.66 8.71 14.94
N PHE A 131 -1.46 9.77 14.84
CA PHE A 131 -2.71 9.71 14.07
C PHE A 131 -2.43 9.58 12.58
N PHE A 132 -3.36 8.98 11.84
CA PHE A 132 -3.26 8.84 10.38
C PHE A 132 -2.96 10.17 9.67
N THR A 133 -3.54 11.28 10.12
CA THR A 133 -3.43 12.62 9.53
C THR A 133 -2.17 13.39 9.95
N ASP A 134 -1.42 12.91 10.94
CA ASP A 134 -0.23 13.62 11.43
C ASP A 134 0.99 13.47 10.52
N TYR A 135 0.91 12.58 9.53
CA TYR A 135 2.01 12.26 8.64
C TYR A 135 2.05 13.19 7.42
N GLU A 136 3.27 13.59 7.04
CA GLU A 136 3.54 14.32 5.80
C GLU A 136 3.18 13.50 4.56
N ASP A 137 2.94 14.17 3.44
CA ASP A 137 2.58 13.56 2.14
C ASP A 137 3.66 12.62 1.59
N SER A 138 4.92 12.81 1.99
CA SER A 138 6.04 11.92 1.70
C SER A 138 5.91 10.52 2.33
N VAL A 139 5.08 10.35 3.36
CA VAL A 139 4.94 9.10 4.09
C VAL A 139 3.92 8.18 3.42
N PRO A 140 4.28 6.91 3.11
CA PRO A 140 3.38 5.99 2.44
C PRO A 140 2.16 5.64 3.30
N TYR A 141 1.02 5.41 2.63
CA TYR A 141 -0.24 4.98 3.24
C TYR A 141 -0.06 3.82 4.21
N VAL A 142 0.75 2.81 3.84
CA VAL A 142 0.91 1.60 4.67
C VAL A 142 1.49 1.87 6.05
N LEU A 143 2.32 2.92 6.20
CA LEU A 143 2.86 3.33 7.49
C LEU A 143 1.77 4.04 8.32
N ARG A 144 1.05 4.97 7.70
CA ARG A 144 -0.05 5.71 8.35
C ARG A 144 -1.14 4.77 8.85
N HIS A 145 -1.57 3.85 7.98
CA HIS A 145 -2.59 2.85 8.29
C HIS A 145 -2.16 1.91 9.42
N PHE A 146 -0.91 1.46 9.42
CA PHE A 146 -0.38 0.62 10.50
C PHE A 146 -0.32 1.38 11.84
N SER A 147 0.14 2.63 11.84
CA SER A 147 0.15 3.50 13.03
C SER A 147 -1.24 3.67 13.64
N GLU A 148 -2.22 3.98 12.80
CA GLU A 148 -3.60 4.17 13.21
C GLU A 148 -4.23 2.87 13.73
N THR A 149 -3.91 1.73 13.10
CA THR A 149 -4.34 0.41 13.59
C THR A 149 -3.80 0.15 14.99
N LEU A 150 -2.53 0.45 15.26
CA LEU A 150 -1.96 0.32 16.60
C LEU A 150 -2.64 1.26 17.60
N ARG A 151 -2.91 2.51 17.22
CA ARG A 151 -3.60 3.49 18.05
C ARG A 151 -4.96 2.97 18.52
N LEU A 152 -5.79 2.53 17.58
CA LEU A 152 -7.12 2.00 17.87
C LEU A 152 -7.07 0.73 18.73
N LEU A 153 -6.09 -0.15 18.50
CA LEU A 153 -5.89 -1.33 19.34
C LEU A 153 -5.54 -0.93 20.78
N MET A 154 -4.64 0.03 20.97
CA MET A 154 -4.27 0.51 22.31
C MET A 154 -5.46 1.17 23.02
N GLU A 155 -6.20 2.06 22.33
CA GLU A 155 -7.39 2.71 22.90
C GLU A 155 -8.48 1.71 23.28
N SER A 156 -8.75 0.73 22.43
CA SER A 156 -9.74 -0.32 22.71
C SER A 156 -9.31 -1.22 23.87
N SER A 157 -8.01 -1.45 24.06
CA SER A 157 -7.49 -2.25 25.16
C SER A 157 -7.61 -1.57 26.53
N HIS A 158 -7.62 -0.23 26.55
CA HIS A 158 -7.81 0.57 27.77
C HIS A 158 -9.28 0.83 28.11
N SER A 159 -10.22 0.45 27.24
CA SER A 159 -11.67 0.64 27.45
C SER A 159 -12.36 -0.55 28.14
N LYS A 160 -11.60 -1.39 28.86
CA LYS A 160 -12.11 -2.53 29.64
C LYS A 160 -11.89 -2.34 31.13
#